data_AF-A0A7C6MT50-F1
#
_entry.id   AF-A0A7C6MT50-F1
#
_cell.length_a   1.000
_cell.length_b   1.000
_cell.length_c   1.000
_cell.angle_alpha   90.00
_cell.angle_beta   90.00
_cell.angle_gamma   90.00
#
_symmetry.space_group_name_H-M   'P 1'
#
loop_
_entity.id
_entity.type
_entity.pdbx_description
1 polymer ?
#
loop_
_entity_poly.entity_id
_entity_poly.type
_entity_poly.pdbx_seq_one_letter_code
_entity_poly.pdbx_strand_id
1 'polypeptide(L)'
;MPDSVTLIGEKAFAYNELAEVILPANIKIFFEAFYRNYYLKKTQIGDNAELDQSSFDDSLIQSYQEHGKGTYDKQGDGSWIK
;
A
#
# COMPACT_ATOMS: atom_id res chain seq x y z
N MET A 1 -0.10 -9.48 7.61
CA MET A 1 -0.16 -8.66 8.85
C MET A 1 -1.38 -9.12 9.65
N PRO A 2 -1.36 -9.10 11.00
CA PRO A 2 -2.53 -9.48 11.80
C PRO A 2 -3.73 -8.54 11.58
N ASP A 3 -4.94 -9.07 11.61
CA ASP A 3 -6.18 -8.29 11.41
C ASP A 3 -6.44 -7.25 12.52
N SER A 4 -5.76 -7.39 13.67
CA SER A 4 -5.86 -6.43 14.77
C SER A 4 -5.03 -5.15 14.56
N VAL A 5 -4.18 -5.10 13.53
CA VAL A 5 -3.37 -3.91 13.24
C VAL A 5 -4.25 -2.88 12.55
N THR A 6 -4.45 -1.74 13.22
CA THR A 6 -5.31 -0.66 12.72
C THR A 6 -4.52 0.54 12.20
N LEU A 7 -3.21 0.61 12.45
CA LEU A 7 -2.39 1.78 12.09
C LEU A 7 -0.96 1.39 11.68
N ILE A 8 -0.49 1.98 10.59
CA ILE A 8 0.91 2.04 10.17
C ILE A 8 1.35 3.49 10.24
N GLY A 9 2.31 3.76 11.12
CA GLY A 9 2.81 5.11 11.36
C GLY A 9 3.69 5.66 10.23
N GLU A 10 4.02 6.93 10.35
CA GLU A 10 4.89 7.63 9.41
C GLU A 10 6.21 6.88 9.20
N LYS A 11 6.59 6.68 7.94
CA LYS A 11 7.84 6.02 7.53
C LYS A 11 8.11 4.62 8.11
N ALA A 12 7.10 3.94 8.68
CA ALA A 12 7.29 2.69 9.41
C ALA A 12 8.01 1.58 8.61
N PHE A 13 7.79 1.56 7.29
CA PHE A 13 8.42 0.64 6.35
C PHE A 13 9.19 1.37 5.24
N ALA A 14 9.53 2.65 5.41
CA ALA A 14 10.28 3.39 4.41
C ALA A 14 11.70 2.81 4.23
N TYR A 15 12.25 2.89 3.02
CA TYR A 15 13.62 2.44 2.70
C TYR A 15 13.88 0.95 2.96
N ASN A 16 12.91 0.09 2.66
CA ASN A 16 13.08 -1.36 2.74
C ASN A 16 13.11 -2.02 1.36
N GLU A 17 13.33 -3.33 1.34
CA GLU A 17 13.38 -4.17 0.14
C GLU A 17 12.14 -5.06 0.03
N LEU A 18 10.98 -4.54 0.43
CA LEU A 18 9.73 -5.30 0.39
C LEU A 18 9.37 -5.67 -1.05
N ALA A 19 9.01 -6.93 -1.28
CA ALA A 19 8.52 -7.40 -2.58
C ALA A 19 6.98 -7.43 -2.64
N GLU A 20 6.35 -7.77 -1.51
CA GLU A 20 4.90 -7.86 -1.36
C GLU A 20 4.46 -7.32 0.01
N VAL A 21 3.28 -6.70 0.07
CA VAL A 21 2.64 -6.27 1.32
C VAL A 21 1.19 -6.75 1.37
N ILE A 22 0.77 -7.28 2.52
CA ILE A 22 -0.62 -7.68 2.78
C ILE A 22 -1.16 -6.83 3.92
N LEU A 23 -2.04 -5.89 3.58
CA LEU A 23 -2.68 -4.94 4.48
C LEU A 23 -4.08 -5.44 4.87
N PRO A 24 -4.41 -5.52 6.17
CA PRO A 24 -5.72 -5.94 6.65
C PRO A 24 -6.79 -4.87 6.37
N ALA A 25 -8.05 -5.21 6.66
CA ALA A 25 -9.15 -4.25 6.56
C ALA A 25 -9.08 -3.17 7.65
N ASN A 26 -9.67 -2.00 7.38
CA ASN A 26 -9.78 -0.84 8.27
C ASN A 26 -8.44 -0.28 8.77
N ILE A 27 -7.35 -0.53 8.05
CA ILE A 27 -6.03 -0.02 8.39
C ILE A 27 -5.87 1.44 7.95
N LYS A 28 -5.25 2.25 8.80
CA LYS A 28 -4.84 3.63 8.48
C LYS A 28 -3.34 3.67 8.22
N ILE A 29 -2.92 4.26 7.12
CA ILE A 29 -1.51 4.30 6.71
C ILE A 29 -1.08 5.74 6.51
N PHE A 30 -0.05 6.16 7.25
CA PHE A 30 0.39 7.55 7.32
C PHE A 30 1.54 7.87 6.36
N PHE A 31 1.93 9.14 6.36
CA PHE A 31 2.90 9.77 5.47
C PHE A 31 4.16 8.92 5.26
N GLU A 32 4.49 8.65 3.99
CA GLU A 32 5.69 7.95 3.55
C GLU A 32 5.89 6.55 4.18
N ALA A 33 4.85 5.92 4.71
CA ALA A 33 4.95 4.62 5.38
C ALA A 33 5.68 3.57 4.54
N PHE A 34 5.50 3.55 3.21
CA PHE A 34 6.17 2.63 2.29
C PHE A 34 7.09 3.33 1.29
N TYR A 35 7.51 4.56 1.58
CA TYR A 35 8.38 5.34 0.70
C TYR A 35 9.69 4.60 0.37
N ARG A 36 10.11 4.64 -0.90
CA ARG A 36 11.34 4.01 -1.40
C ARG A 36 11.45 2.50 -1.15
N ASN A 37 10.35 1.77 -1.29
CA ASN A 37 10.40 0.32 -1.49
C ASN A 37 10.44 -0.02 -2.99
N TYR A 38 11.62 0.07 -3.59
CA TYR A 38 11.78 -0.08 -5.06
C TYR A 38 11.46 -1.48 -5.59
N TYR A 39 11.53 -2.50 -4.72
CA TYR A 39 11.23 -3.89 -5.06
C TYR A 39 9.76 -4.25 -4.87
N LEU A 40 8.92 -3.33 -4.36
CA LEU A 40 7.53 -3.61 -4.08
C LEU A 40 6.76 -3.74 -5.40
N LYS A 41 6.32 -4.95 -5.69
CA LYS A 41 5.63 -5.31 -6.95
C LYS A 41 4.21 -5.77 -6.74
N LYS A 42 3.83 -6.13 -5.51
CA LYS A 42 2.50 -6.64 -5.23
C LYS A 42 1.98 -6.14 -3.89
N THR A 43 0.72 -5.71 -3.85
CA THR A 43 0.09 -5.27 -2.61
C THR A 43 -1.32 -5.82 -2.55
N GLN A 44 -1.65 -6.54 -1.48
CA GLN A 44 -3.03 -6.88 -1.15
C GLN A 44 -3.56 -5.87 -0.14
N ILE A 45 -4.67 -5.21 -0.47
CA ILE A 45 -5.30 -4.17 0.34
C ILE A 45 -6.69 -4.63 0.79
N GLY A 46 -6.90 -4.64 2.11
CA GLY A 46 -8.18 -4.95 2.73
C GLY A 46 -9.24 -3.87 2.54
N ASP A 47 -10.47 -4.17 2.96
CA ASP A 47 -11.60 -3.24 2.87
C ASP A 47 -11.40 -2.02 3.75
N ASN A 48 -11.93 -0.87 3.34
CA ASN A 48 -11.89 0.38 4.10
C ASN A 48 -10.48 0.81 4.58
N ALA A 49 -9.42 0.40 3.89
CA ALA A 49 -8.09 0.94 4.15
C ALA A 49 -8.08 2.45 3.83
N GLU A 50 -7.51 3.24 4.75
CA GLU A 50 -7.28 4.67 4.58
C GLU A 50 -5.80 4.88 4.24
N LEU A 51 -5.54 5.29 3.00
CA LEU A 51 -4.20 5.55 2.49
C LEU A 51 -3.97 7.05 2.44
N ASP A 52 -3.03 7.55 3.23
CA ASP A 52 -2.54 8.92 3.07
C ASP A 52 -1.96 9.14 1.65
N GLN A 53 -2.06 10.35 1.11
CA GLN A 53 -1.63 10.67 -0.26
C GLN A 53 -0.15 10.36 -0.53
N SER A 54 0.69 10.30 0.50
CA SER A 54 2.11 9.96 0.37
C SER A 54 2.48 8.61 0.98
N SER A 55 1.51 7.79 1.36
CA SER A 55 1.77 6.49 1.99
C SER A 55 2.40 5.46 1.05
N PHE A 56 2.03 5.53 -0.24
CA PHE A 56 2.46 4.66 -1.34
C PHE A 56 2.71 5.49 -2.62
N ASP A 57 3.03 4.82 -3.72
CA ASP A 57 3.02 5.43 -5.06
C ASP A 57 1.62 5.96 -5.40
N ASP A 58 1.53 7.16 -6.00
CA ASP A 58 0.27 7.81 -6.40
C ASP A 58 -0.64 6.88 -7.23
N SER A 59 -0.05 6.09 -8.13
CA SER A 59 -0.79 5.16 -8.96
C SER A 59 -1.46 4.03 -8.16
N LEU A 60 -0.84 3.56 -7.07
CA LEU A 60 -1.46 2.55 -6.19
C LEU A 60 -2.66 3.16 -5.45
N ILE A 61 -2.50 4.38 -4.95
CA ILE A 61 -3.55 5.10 -4.23
C ILE A 61 -4.75 5.33 -5.17
N GLN A 62 -4.50 5.79 -6.41
CA GLN A 62 -5.54 5.96 -7.42
C GLN A 62 -6.24 4.62 -7.75
N SER A 63 -5.47 3.58 -8.02
CA SER A 63 -6.02 2.26 -8.37
C SER A 63 -6.92 1.71 -7.26
N TYR A 64 -6.53 1.90 -6.00
CA TYR A 64 -7.33 1.54 -4.83
C TYR A 64 -8.60 2.39 -4.69
N GLN A 65 -8.53 3.70 -4.94
CA GLN A 65 -9.72 4.57 -4.91
C GLN A 65 -10.74 4.20 -6.00
N GLU A 66 -10.29 3.77 -7.16
CA GLU A 66 -11.14 3.35 -8.27
C GLU A 66 -11.75 1.96 -8.06
N HIS A 67 -11.01 1.03 -7.45
CA HIS A 67 -11.37 -0.39 -7.46
C HIS A 67 -11.56 -1.04 -6.07
N GLY A 68 -11.25 -0.34 -4.98
CA GLY A 68 -11.44 -0.80 -3.59
C GLY A 68 -10.55 -1.98 -3.17
N LYS A 69 -10.98 -2.81 -2.22
CA LYS A 69 -10.16 -3.94 -1.74
C LYS A 69 -9.73 -4.90 -2.86
N GLY A 70 -8.52 -5.46 -2.75
CA GLY A 70 -8.04 -6.51 -3.64
C GLY A 70 -6.52 -6.57 -3.74
N THR A 71 -6.05 -7.30 -4.73
CA THR A 71 -4.62 -7.44 -5.03
C THR A 71 -4.27 -6.48 -6.14
N TYR A 72 -3.14 -5.80 -6.01
CA TYR A 72 -2.61 -4.86 -6.98
C TYR A 72 -1.21 -5.29 -7.37
N ASP A 73 -0.92 -5.28 -8.66
CA ASP A 73 0.37 -5.63 -9.24
C ASP A 73 0.98 -4.43 -9.97
N LYS A 74 2.25 -4.15 -9.66
CA LYS A 74 3.01 -3.06 -10.26
C LYS A 74 3.55 -3.48 -11.62
N GLN A 75 3.15 -2.74 -12.64
CA GLN A 75 3.55 -2.95 -14.02
C GLN A 75 4.96 -2.42 -14.29
N GLY A 76 5.50 -2.74 -15.47
CA GLY A 76 6.83 -2.32 -15.90
C GLY A 76 7.00 -0.80 -16.03
N ASP A 77 5.91 -0.06 -16.28
CA ASP A 77 5.88 1.39 -16.36
C ASP A 77 5.69 2.08 -14.99
N GLY A 78 5.56 1.30 -13.92
CA GLY A 78 5.36 1.79 -12.55
C GLY A 78 3.89 1.97 -12.14
N SER A 79 2.94 1.79 -13.06
CA SER A 79 1.51 1.83 -12.74
C SER A 79 1.09 0.61 -11.90
N TRP A 80 0.06 0.78 -11.07
CA TRP A 80 -0.53 -0.28 -10.27
C TRP A 80 -1.92 -0.65 -10.80
N ILE A 81 -2.10 -1.93 -11.13
CA ILE A 81 -3.34 -2.47 -11.69
C ILE A 81 -3.85 -3.56 -10.76
N LYS A 82 -5.18 -3.64 -10.59
CA LYS A 82 -5.84 -4.68 -9.82
C LYS A 82 -5.99 -5.99 -10.58
#